data_AF-A0A0S8IQ61-F1
#
_entry.id   AF-A0A0S8IQ61-F1
#
_cell.length_a   1.000
_cell.length_b   1.000
_cell.length_c   1.000
_cell.angle_alpha   90.00
_cell.angle_beta   90.00
_cell.angle_gamma   90.00
#
_symmetry.space_group_name_H-M   'P 1'
#
loop_
_entity.id
_entity.type
_entity.pdbx_description
1 polymer ?
#
loop_
_entity_poly.entity_id
_entity_poly.type
_entity_poly.pdbx_seq_one_letter_code
_entity_poly.pdbx_strand_id
1 'polypeptide(L)'
;MHIIIFLIGLTTLHFGSKWLVKGSSRLANSLHIRPIIIGVTIVAFGSSAPEGAVSMIASFKENSDIALGNILGSVIANIGLVLGISAMISPLKVRLSIIKKELPLMILAIIIFYLMALDLRISRLEGGVLLTGIILFLAYVIYQAFRDRQNSLLAEKEYGRFLRGERGVKSRLLLLVLIGLISVIGGAHLLIKSAIFIAEEFGISQLVIAITLVAIGTSLPELAISIVAAYHKEADISVGNVIGSNIFNIFFIIGAAALINPLSVEKGILLFEFPVLLVFGFLLFPIMKTKLEIKRIEGVFLLTLYVLFLILLYFFR
;
A
#
# COMPACT_ATOMS: atom_id res chain seq x y z
N MET A 1 3.24 20.19 24.42
CA MET A 1 3.27 20.60 22.99
C MET A 1 3.15 19.40 22.05
N HIS A 2 3.92 18.32 22.25
CA HIS A 2 3.93 17.14 21.38
C HIS A 2 2.58 16.40 21.27
N ILE A 3 1.82 16.32 22.36
CA ILE A 3 0.44 15.77 22.33
C ILE A 3 -0.47 16.56 21.39
N ILE A 4 -0.33 17.89 21.32
CA ILE A 4 -1.13 18.73 20.41
C ILE A 4 -0.74 18.43 18.96
N ILE A 5 0.55 18.32 18.65
CA ILE A 5 1.03 17.97 17.30
C ILE A 5 0.57 16.56 16.91
N PHE A 6 0.56 15.62 17.85
CA PHE A 6 0.02 14.28 17.65
C PHE A 6 -1.48 14.34 17.25
N LEU A 7 -2.29 15.11 17.98
CA LEU A 7 -3.72 15.28 17.66
C LEU A 7 -3.94 16.00 16.33
N ILE A 8 -3.11 17.00 16.00
CA ILE A 8 -3.12 17.66 14.68
C ILE A 8 -2.76 16.65 13.58
N GLY A 9 -1.74 15.82 13.77
CA GLY A 9 -1.36 14.76 12.84
C GLY A 9 -2.51 13.78 12.60
N LEU A 10 -3.14 13.30 13.68
CA LEU A 10 -4.27 12.37 13.63
C LEU A 10 -5.48 12.96 12.89
N THR A 11 -5.86 14.20 13.21
CA THR A 11 -6.99 14.89 12.55
C THR A 11 -6.68 15.16 11.07
N THR A 12 -5.47 15.61 10.76
CA THR A 12 -5.02 15.82 9.37
C THR A 12 -5.03 14.52 8.57
N LEU A 13 -4.56 13.42 9.17
CA LEU A 13 -4.57 12.10 8.55
C LEU A 13 -6.00 11.62 8.25
N HIS A 14 -6.92 11.81 9.20
CA HIS A 14 -8.34 11.46 9.03
C HIS A 14 -9.02 12.26 7.91
N PHE A 15 -8.94 13.60 7.95
CA PHE A 15 -9.58 14.44 6.94
C PHE A 15 -8.89 14.33 5.57
N GLY A 16 -7.57 14.23 5.54
CA GLY A 16 -6.78 13.97 4.33
C GLY A 16 -7.22 12.69 3.64
N SER A 17 -7.34 11.59 4.41
CA SER A 17 -7.80 10.30 3.88
C SER A 17 -9.22 10.39 3.33
N LYS A 18 -10.11 11.12 4.01
CA LYS A 18 -11.50 11.34 3.55
C LYS A 18 -11.55 12.12 2.24
N TRP A 19 -10.77 13.18 2.11
CA TRP A 19 -10.66 13.96 0.87
C TRP A 19 -10.05 13.14 -0.26
N LEU A 20 -9.01 12.37 0.02
CA LEU A 20 -8.33 11.51 -0.95
C LEU A 20 -9.28 10.42 -1.47
N VAL A 21 -9.99 9.71 -0.60
CA VAL A 21 -10.94 8.65 -0.99
C VAL A 21 -12.10 9.24 -1.82
N LYS A 22 -12.72 10.32 -1.33
CA LYS A 22 -13.84 10.96 -2.04
C LYS A 22 -13.39 11.57 -3.37
N GLY A 23 -12.22 12.19 -3.40
CA GLY A 23 -11.60 12.74 -4.60
C GLY A 23 -11.29 11.65 -5.61
N SER A 24 -10.70 10.54 -5.18
CA SER A 24 -10.32 9.41 -6.03
C SER A 24 -11.53 8.72 -6.66
N SER A 25 -12.57 8.45 -5.86
CA SER A 25 -13.83 7.86 -6.35
C SER A 25 -14.51 8.77 -7.40
N ARG A 26 -14.65 10.07 -7.09
CA ARG A 26 -15.24 11.05 -8.02
C ARG A 26 -14.40 11.27 -9.26
N LEU A 27 -13.07 11.29 -9.13
CA LEU A 27 -12.14 11.44 -10.25
C LEU A 27 -12.28 10.26 -11.20
N ALA A 28 -12.26 9.02 -10.68
CA ALA A 28 -12.46 7.82 -11.47
C ALA A 28 -13.78 7.86 -12.25
N ASN A 29 -14.88 8.19 -11.57
CA ASN A 29 -16.19 8.35 -12.19
C ASN A 29 -16.19 9.42 -13.29
N SER A 30 -15.57 10.59 -13.04
CA SER A 30 -15.47 11.66 -14.05
C SER A 30 -14.62 11.29 -15.28
N LEU A 31 -13.68 10.36 -15.11
CA LEU A 31 -12.83 9.81 -16.17
C LEU A 31 -13.48 8.59 -16.85
N HIS A 32 -14.63 8.11 -16.36
CA HIS A 32 -15.31 6.90 -16.82
C HIS A 32 -14.43 5.65 -16.69
N ILE A 33 -13.59 5.62 -15.66
CA ILE A 33 -12.74 4.48 -15.31
C ILE A 33 -13.16 3.94 -13.95
N ARG A 34 -12.73 2.72 -13.64
CA ARG A 34 -13.04 2.09 -12.35
C ARG A 34 -12.22 2.74 -11.21
N PRO A 35 -12.80 2.96 -10.01
CA PRO A 35 -12.07 3.50 -8.86
C PRO A 35 -10.81 2.73 -8.49
N ILE A 36 -10.80 1.40 -8.69
CA ILE A 36 -9.64 0.53 -8.49
C ILE A 36 -8.39 1.01 -9.23
N ILE A 37 -8.54 1.57 -10.45
CA ILE A 37 -7.40 2.05 -11.25
C ILE A 37 -6.69 3.19 -10.54
N ILE A 38 -7.44 4.12 -9.95
CA ILE A 38 -6.87 5.22 -9.16
C ILE A 38 -6.25 4.68 -7.87
N GLY A 39 -6.90 3.70 -7.24
CA GLY A 39 -6.41 2.99 -6.05
C GLY A 39 -5.03 2.36 -6.27
N VAL A 40 -4.88 1.53 -7.30
CA VAL A 40 -3.63 0.83 -7.61
C VAL A 40 -2.55 1.70 -8.26
N THR A 41 -2.84 2.99 -8.54
CA THR A 41 -1.88 3.92 -9.16
C THR A 41 -1.61 5.11 -8.26
N ILE A 42 -2.37 6.20 -8.39
CA ILE A 42 -2.10 7.49 -7.73
C ILE A 42 -2.11 7.34 -6.21
N VAL A 43 -3.10 6.61 -5.68
CA VAL A 43 -3.25 6.44 -4.23
C VAL A 43 -2.11 5.59 -3.69
N ALA A 44 -1.92 4.40 -4.25
CA ALA A 44 -0.85 3.48 -3.86
C ALA A 44 0.55 4.08 -4.00
N PHE A 45 0.87 4.72 -5.12
CA PHE A 45 2.17 5.38 -5.33
C PHE A 45 2.41 6.49 -4.31
N GLY A 46 1.38 7.32 -4.10
CA GLY A 46 1.46 8.44 -3.19
C GLY A 46 1.59 8.01 -1.74
N SER A 47 0.78 7.04 -1.31
CA SER A 47 0.80 6.57 0.08
C SER A 47 2.14 5.92 0.41
N SER A 48 2.77 5.24 -0.55
CA SER A 48 4.04 4.53 -0.37
C SER A 48 5.28 5.41 -0.54
N ALA A 49 5.10 6.72 -0.68
CA ALA A 49 6.21 7.68 -0.74
C ALA A 49 7.08 7.70 0.52
N PRO A 50 6.54 7.60 1.76
CA PRO A 50 7.34 7.48 2.98
C PRO A 50 8.21 6.22 2.99
N GLU A 51 7.67 5.07 2.60
CA GLU A 51 8.43 3.83 2.44
C GLU A 51 9.56 4.01 1.43
N GLY A 52 9.25 4.63 0.28
CA GLY A 52 10.22 4.95 -0.75
C GLY A 52 11.36 5.82 -0.21
N ALA A 53 11.04 6.88 0.52
CA ALA A 53 12.02 7.77 1.13
C ALA A 53 12.91 7.02 2.12
N VAL A 54 12.33 6.23 3.03
CA VAL A 54 13.10 5.48 4.04
C VAL A 54 14.03 4.46 3.38
N SER A 55 13.54 3.64 2.47
CA SER A 55 14.35 2.60 1.83
C SER A 55 15.42 3.15 0.89
N MET A 56 15.12 4.21 0.12
CA MET A 56 16.12 4.84 -0.75
C MET A 56 17.20 5.57 0.06
N ILE A 57 16.84 6.25 1.16
CA ILE A 57 17.82 6.89 2.04
C ILE A 57 18.69 5.84 2.75
N ALA A 58 18.08 4.74 3.22
CA ALA A 58 18.81 3.64 3.84
C ALA A 58 19.80 3.01 2.86
N SER A 59 19.37 2.76 1.62
CA SER A 59 20.23 2.26 0.55
C SER A 59 21.38 3.21 0.21
N PHE A 60 21.11 4.52 0.12
CA PHE A 60 22.15 5.54 -0.09
C PHE A 60 23.19 5.57 1.03
N LYS A 61 22.79 5.24 2.26
CA LYS A 61 23.66 5.08 3.43
C LYS A 61 24.26 3.67 3.55
N GLU A 62 24.14 2.85 2.50
CA GLU A 62 24.63 1.47 2.44
C GLU A 62 24.04 0.54 3.50
N ASN A 63 22.88 0.87 4.06
CA ASN A 63 22.17 0.05 5.04
C ASN A 63 21.07 -0.78 4.36
N SER A 64 21.43 -2.00 3.93
CA SER A 64 20.53 -2.90 3.22
C SER A 64 19.41 -3.46 4.11
N ASP A 65 19.69 -3.68 5.40
CA ASP A 65 18.73 -4.28 6.34
C ASP A 65 17.54 -3.38 6.58
N ILE A 66 17.77 -2.08 6.77
CA ILE A 66 16.67 -1.11 6.89
C ILE A 66 15.91 -1.00 5.57
N ALA A 67 16.60 -0.98 4.42
CA ALA A 67 15.94 -0.84 3.12
C ALA A 67 15.02 -2.03 2.81
N LEU A 68 15.50 -3.27 3.03
CA LEU A 68 14.75 -4.50 2.82
C LEU A 68 13.69 -4.71 3.89
N GLY A 69 14.05 -4.52 5.16
CA GLY A 69 13.15 -4.71 6.31
C GLY A 69 11.94 -3.78 6.24
N ASN A 70 12.14 -2.52 5.85
CA ASN A 70 11.04 -1.59 5.62
C ASN A 70 10.05 -2.10 4.57
N ILE A 71 10.53 -2.58 3.41
CA ILE A 71 9.65 -3.06 2.34
C ILE A 71 8.98 -4.39 2.67
N LEU A 72 9.72 -5.37 3.17
CA LEU A 72 9.17 -6.67 3.57
C LEU A 72 8.11 -6.49 4.66
N GLY A 73 8.45 -5.67 5.68
CA GLY A 73 7.55 -5.30 6.77
C GLY A 73 6.29 -4.61 6.26
N SER A 74 6.42 -3.58 5.41
CA SER A 74 5.26 -2.87 4.85
C SER A 74 4.36 -3.75 3.99
N VAL A 75 4.91 -4.67 3.18
CA VAL A 75 4.05 -5.58 2.38
C VAL A 75 3.29 -6.55 3.29
N ILE A 76 3.94 -7.12 4.30
CA ILE A 76 3.29 -7.99 5.29
C ILE A 76 2.24 -7.21 6.09
N ALA A 77 2.55 -6.00 6.53
CA ALA A 77 1.62 -5.12 7.25
C ALA A 77 0.43 -4.72 6.38
N ASN A 78 0.64 -4.38 5.11
CA ASN A 78 -0.45 -4.04 4.21
C ASN A 78 -1.46 -5.18 4.06
N ILE A 79 -0.98 -6.43 3.97
CA ILE A 79 -1.86 -7.59 3.86
C ILE A 79 -2.49 -7.94 5.20
N GLY A 80 -1.69 -8.05 6.26
CA GLY A 80 -2.13 -8.54 7.56
C GLY A 80 -2.87 -7.50 8.39
N LEU A 81 -2.26 -6.32 8.56
CA LEU A 81 -2.79 -5.22 9.35
C LEU A 81 -3.80 -4.38 8.58
N VAL A 82 -3.43 -3.85 7.41
CA VAL A 82 -4.24 -2.86 6.70
C VAL A 82 -5.52 -3.47 6.13
N LEU A 83 -5.43 -4.56 5.37
CA LEU A 83 -6.63 -5.28 4.92
C LEU A 83 -7.40 -5.90 6.09
N GLY A 84 -6.68 -6.42 7.08
CA GLY A 84 -7.27 -7.03 8.28
C GLY A 84 -8.23 -6.08 9.00
N ILE A 85 -7.71 -4.91 9.42
CA ILE A 85 -8.51 -3.88 10.08
C ILE A 85 -9.60 -3.33 9.16
N SER A 86 -9.28 -3.08 7.88
CA SER A 86 -10.26 -2.57 6.91
C SER A 86 -11.46 -3.50 6.76
N ALA A 87 -11.23 -4.82 6.66
CA ALA A 87 -12.27 -5.83 6.57
C ALA A 87 -13.07 -6.00 7.87
N MET A 88 -12.44 -5.82 9.03
CA MET A 88 -13.13 -5.81 10.33
C MET A 88 -14.13 -4.65 10.44
N ILE A 89 -13.75 -3.47 9.96
CA ILE A 89 -14.63 -2.28 9.93
C ILE A 89 -15.80 -2.53 8.98
N SER A 90 -15.50 -2.89 7.74
CA SER A 90 -16.50 -3.12 6.69
C SER A 90 -16.03 -4.24 5.76
N PRO A 91 -16.84 -5.29 5.53
CA PRO A 91 -16.52 -6.33 4.55
C PRO A 91 -16.12 -5.73 3.18
N LEU A 92 -14.98 -6.18 2.66
CA LEU A 92 -14.40 -5.60 1.45
C LEU A 92 -14.81 -6.41 0.23
N LYS A 93 -15.77 -5.91 -0.54
CA LYS A 93 -16.15 -6.53 -1.82
C LYS A 93 -14.97 -6.47 -2.79
N VAL A 94 -14.63 -7.61 -3.37
CA VAL A 94 -13.52 -7.78 -4.30
C VAL A 94 -14.07 -8.06 -5.69
N ARG A 95 -13.54 -7.39 -6.72
CA ARG A 95 -13.91 -7.66 -8.10
C ARG A 95 -13.11 -8.83 -8.67
N LEU A 96 -13.71 -9.58 -9.58
CA LEU A 96 -13.03 -10.66 -10.30
C LEU A 96 -11.78 -10.20 -11.07
N SER A 97 -11.73 -8.92 -11.49
CA SER A 97 -10.54 -8.37 -12.12
C SER A 97 -9.34 -8.44 -11.18
N ILE A 98 -9.52 -8.05 -9.91
CA ILE A 98 -8.50 -8.05 -8.87
C ILE A 98 -7.86 -9.42 -8.74
N ILE A 99 -8.68 -10.46 -8.64
CA ILE A 99 -8.24 -11.84 -8.43
C ILE A 99 -7.53 -12.39 -9.68
N LYS A 100 -7.94 -11.96 -10.88
CA LYS A 100 -7.40 -12.49 -12.14
C LYS A 100 -6.19 -11.71 -12.68
N LYS A 101 -5.98 -10.47 -12.24
CA LYS A 101 -5.00 -9.56 -12.85
C LYS A 101 -4.06 -8.97 -11.79
N GLU A 102 -4.60 -8.17 -10.87
CA GLU A 102 -3.78 -7.41 -9.93
C GLU A 102 -3.15 -8.29 -8.84
N LEU A 103 -3.90 -9.22 -8.25
CA LEU A 103 -3.40 -10.13 -7.22
C LEU A 103 -2.33 -11.10 -7.75
N PRO A 104 -2.52 -11.78 -8.89
CA PRO A 104 -1.46 -12.62 -9.47
C PRO A 104 -0.18 -11.85 -9.79
N LEU A 105 -0.30 -10.59 -10.23
CA LEU A 105 0.86 -9.75 -10.48
C LEU A 105 1.60 -9.39 -9.19
N MET A 106 0.89 -9.09 -8.11
CA MET A 106 1.50 -8.86 -6.79
C MET A 106 2.22 -10.12 -6.29
N ILE A 107 1.60 -11.29 -6.41
CA ILE A 107 2.23 -12.57 -6.03
C ILE A 107 3.46 -12.84 -6.91
N LEU A 108 3.38 -12.57 -8.22
CA LEU A 108 4.51 -12.69 -9.12
C LEU A 108 5.66 -11.75 -8.73
N ALA A 109 5.36 -10.50 -8.34
CA ALA A 109 6.35 -9.56 -7.84
C ALA A 109 7.06 -10.11 -6.58
N ILE A 110 6.29 -10.66 -5.64
CA ILE A 110 6.84 -11.31 -4.43
C ILE A 110 7.74 -12.49 -4.79
N ILE A 111 7.32 -13.35 -5.73
CA ILE A 111 8.12 -14.50 -6.18
C ILE A 111 9.42 -14.04 -6.84
N ILE A 112 9.35 -13.09 -7.78
CA ILE A 112 10.53 -12.55 -8.45
C ILE A 112 11.50 -11.96 -7.42
N PHE A 113 10.99 -11.17 -6.48
CA PHE A 113 11.78 -10.57 -5.41
C PHE A 113 12.46 -11.63 -4.54
N TYR A 114 11.76 -12.71 -4.18
CA TYR A 114 12.34 -13.83 -3.44
C TYR A 114 13.43 -14.55 -4.23
N LEU A 115 13.20 -14.83 -5.52
CA LEU A 115 14.17 -15.51 -6.38
C LEU A 115 15.46 -14.68 -6.55
N MET A 116 15.33 -13.36 -6.70
CA MET A 116 16.47 -12.42 -6.76
C MET A 116 17.24 -12.30 -5.44
N ALA A 117 16.65 -12.75 -4.32
CA ALA A 117 17.30 -12.70 -3.02
C ALA A 117 18.05 -14.00 -2.66
N LEU A 118 17.93 -15.07 -3.46
CA LEU A 118 18.45 -16.41 -3.14
C LEU A 118 19.98 -16.48 -3.06
N ASP A 119 20.68 -15.67 -3.85
CA ASP A 119 22.14 -15.55 -3.81
C ASP A 119 22.62 -14.57 -2.73
N LEU A 120 21.71 -14.13 -1.86
CA LEU A 120 21.91 -13.18 -0.78
C LEU A 120 22.26 -11.76 -1.24
N ARG A 121 22.00 -11.41 -2.50
CA ARG A 121 22.31 -10.08 -3.01
C ARG A 121 21.38 -9.66 -4.13
N ILE A 122 20.78 -8.49 -4.00
CA ILE A 122 20.01 -7.87 -5.09
C ILE A 122 20.91 -6.87 -5.80
N SER A 123 21.29 -7.22 -7.02
CA SER A 123 22.17 -6.46 -7.88
C SER A 123 21.47 -5.25 -8.53
N ARG A 124 22.27 -4.33 -9.09
CA ARG A 124 21.76 -3.22 -9.91
C ARG A 124 21.00 -3.69 -11.14
N LEU A 125 21.42 -4.80 -11.75
CA LEU A 125 20.74 -5.36 -12.92
C LEU A 125 19.33 -5.82 -12.54
N GLU A 126 19.20 -6.54 -11.42
CA GLU A 126 17.90 -6.94 -10.89
C GLU A 126 17.04 -5.73 -10.50
N GLY A 127 17.65 -4.69 -9.92
CA GLY A 127 16.99 -3.41 -9.69
C GLY A 127 16.41 -2.78 -10.97
N GLY A 128 17.19 -2.81 -12.07
CA GLY A 128 16.72 -2.38 -13.40
C GLY A 128 15.58 -3.24 -13.96
N VAL A 129 15.60 -4.56 -13.72
CA VAL A 129 14.50 -5.47 -14.10
C VAL A 129 13.23 -5.12 -13.33
N LEU A 130 13.31 -4.90 -12.02
CA LEU A 130 12.17 -4.50 -11.18
C LEU A 130 11.58 -3.16 -11.63
N LEU A 131 12.42 -2.17 -11.95
CA LEU A 131 11.96 -0.88 -12.47
C LEU A 131 11.33 -0.99 -13.86
N THR A 132 11.83 -1.87 -14.71
CA THR A 132 11.15 -2.20 -15.98
C THR A 132 9.78 -2.81 -15.71
N GLY A 133 9.69 -3.68 -14.70
CA GLY A 133 8.44 -4.25 -14.20
C GLY A 133 7.40 -3.20 -13.81
N ILE A 134 7.77 -2.17 -13.04
CA ILE A 134 6.81 -1.10 -12.69
C ILE A 134 6.37 -0.29 -13.91
N ILE A 135 7.26 -0.01 -14.86
CA ILE A 135 6.92 0.70 -16.09
C ILE A 135 5.89 -0.11 -16.91
N LEU A 136 6.11 -1.42 -17.05
CA LEU A 136 5.17 -2.32 -17.73
C LEU A 136 3.83 -2.42 -17.01
N PHE A 137 3.85 -2.49 -15.68
CA PHE A 137 2.63 -2.47 -14.87
C PHE A 137 1.83 -1.18 -15.07
N LEU A 138 2.48 -0.01 -15.00
CA LEU A 138 1.82 1.27 -15.21
C LEU A 138 1.25 1.38 -16.63
N ALA A 139 2.00 0.95 -17.65
CA ALA A 139 1.51 0.89 -19.02
C ALA A 139 0.28 -0.01 -19.15
N TYR A 140 0.29 -1.19 -18.49
CA TYR A 140 -0.85 -2.09 -18.45
C TYR A 140 -2.08 -1.47 -17.79
N VAL A 141 -1.91 -0.80 -16.65
CA VAL A 141 -3.02 -0.14 -15.94
C VAL A 141 -3.59 1.03 -16.76
N ILE A 142 -2.73 1.83 -17.40
CA ILE A 142 -3.15 2.91 -18.30
C ILE A 142 -3.93 2.34 -19.49
N TYR A 143 -3.44 1.26 -20.10
CA TYR A 143 -4.15 0.56 -21.18
C TYR A 143 -5.53 0.06 -20.73
N GLN A 144 -5.62 -0.54 -19.53
CA GLN A 144 -6.91 -0.95 -18.95
C GLN A 144 -7.84 0.25 -18.75
N ALA A 145 -7.32 1.38 -18.27
CA ALA A 145 -8.09 2.60 -18.07
C ALA A 145 -8.71 3.13 -19.37
N PHE A 146 -7.94 3.13 -20.46
CA PHE A 146 -8.46 3.50 -21.78
C PHE A 146 -9.55 2.55 -22.26
N ARG A 147 -9.35 1.23 -22.10
CA ARG A 147 -10.32 0.21 -22.52
C ARG A 147 -11.62 0.30 -21.71
N ASP A 148 -11.54 0.47 -20.40
CA ASP A 148 -12.70 0.63 -19.52
C ASP A 148 -13.49 1.90 -19.87
N ARG A 149 -12.79 3.01 -20.13
CA ARG A 149 -13.41 4.26 -20.58
C ARG A 149 -14.16 4.07 -21.88
N GLN A 150 -13.57 3.39 -22.86
CA GLN A 150 -14.22 3.14 -24.15
C GLN A 150 -15.49 2.30 -23.98
N ASN A 151 -15.42 1.20 -23.22
CA ASN A 151 -16.58 0.34 -22.95
C ASN A 151 -17.72 1.09 -22.24
N SER A 152 -17.37 1.94 -21.27
CA SER A 152 -18.33 2.77 -20.54
C SER A 152 -19.05 3.77 -21.45
N LEU A 153 -18.29 4.45 -22.32
CA LEU A 153 -18.85 5.40 -23.29
C LEU A 153 -19.72 4.73 -24.36
N LEU A 154 -19.38 3.49 -24.77
CA LEU A 154 -20.22 2.70 -25.68
C LEU A 154 -21.55 2.35 -25.02
N ALA A 155 -21.54 1.88 -23.78
CA ALA A 155 -22.76 1.59 -23.02
C ALA A 155 -23.63 2.85 -22.81
N GLU A 156 -23.03 4.01 -22.55
CA GLU A 156 -23.77 5.28 -22.41
C GLU A 156 -24.44 5.69 -23.74
N LYS A 157 -23.79 5.42 -24.88
CA LYS A 157 -24.38 5.68 -26.22
C LYS A 157 -25.53 4.73 -26.56
N GLU A 158 -25.44 3.46 -26.16
CA GLU A 158 -26.46 2.45 -26.44
C GLU A 158 -27.70 2.58 -25.54
N TYR A 159 -27.54 3.02 -24.28
CA TYR A 159 -28.62 3.10 -23.28
C TYR A 159 -28.96 4.54 -22.86
N GLY A 160 -28.56 5.53 -23.66
CA GLY A 160 -28.46 6.94 -23.30
C GLY A 160 -29.78 7.63 -22.94
N ARG A 161 -30.10 7.70 -21.63
CA ARG A 161 -30.80 8.85 -21.02
C ARG A 161 -30.77 8.93 -19.48
N PHE A 162 -30.32 7.90 -18.75
CA PHE A 162 -30.50 7.85 -17.28
C PHE A 162 -29.26 8.08 -16.40
N LEU A 163 -28.06 8.25 -16.97
CA LEU A 163 -26.82 8.35 -16.18
C LEU A 163 -26.17 9.74 -16.25
N ARG A 164 -26.90 10.81 -15.86
CA ARG A 164 -26.27 12.10 -15.57
C ARG A 164 -25.77 12.12 -14.12
N GLY A 165 -24.60 11.52 -13.88
CA GLY A 165 -23.86 11.72 -12.62
C GLY A 165 -23.32 13.16 -12.53
N GLU A 166 -23.23 13.70 -11.32
CA GLU A 166 -22.65 15.03 -11.06
C GLU A 166 -21.24 15.14 -11.67
N ARG A 167 -21.09 15.89 -12.75
CA ARG A 167 -19.81 16.15 -13.40
C ARG A 167 -19.07 17.24 -12.60
N GLY A 168 -18.23 16.81 -11.67
CA GLY A 168 -17.22 17.69 -11.09
C GLY A 168 -16.19 18.12 -12.16
N VAL A 169 -15.67 19.35 -12.05
CA VAL A 169 -14.56 19.80 -12.90
C VAL A 169 -13.34 18.92 -12.60
N LYS A 170 -12.83 18.20 -13.61
CA LYS A 170 -11.75 17.20 -13.46
C LYS A 170 -10.52 17.75 -12.72
N SER A 171 -10.15 19.01 -12.99
CA SER A 171 -9.03 19.68 -12.32
C SER A 171 -9.27 19.89 -10.83
N ARG A 172 -10.51 20.22 -10.41
CA ARG A 172 -10.87 20.34 -8.98
C ARG A 172 -10.80 19.00 -8.27
N LEU A 173 -11.20 17.91 -8.94
CA LEU A 173 -11.13 16.55 -8.38
C LEU A 173 -9.68 16.07 -8.25
N LEU A 174 -8.84 16.34 -9.25
CA LEU A 174 -7.41 16.05 -9.17
C LEU A 174 -6.75 16.84 -8.05
N LEU A 175 -7.06 18.13 -7.92
CA LEU A 175 -6.56 18.96 -6.83
C LEU A 175 -6.99 18.43 -5.46
N LEU A 176 -8.23 17.94 -5.32
CA LEU A 176 -8.72 17.32 -4.10
C LEU A 176 -7.95 16.03 -3.76
N VAL A 177 -7.65 15.20 -4.77
CA VAL A 177 -6.80 14.01 -4.60
C VAL A 177 -5.40 14.41 -4.12
N LEU A 178 -4.77 15.39 -4.76
CA LEU A 178 -3.43 15.85 -4.40
C LEU A 178 -3.38 16.46 -2.99
N ILE A 179 -4.32 17.33 -2.63
CA ILE A 179 -4.41 17.91 -1.29
C ILE A 179 -4.66 16.81 -0.26
N GLY A 180 -5.56 15.88 -0.55
CA GLY A 180 -5.82 14.72 0.31
C GLY A 180 -4.55 13.93 0.54
N LEU A 181 -3.81 13.59 -0.52
CA LEU A 181 -2.57 12.84 -0.44
C LEU A 181 -1.49 13.56 0.37
N ILE A 182 -1.23 14.84 0.08
CA ILE A 182 -0.28 15.66 0.84
C ILE A 182 -0.67 15.72 2.31
N SER A 183 -1.97 15.86 2.60
CA SER A 183 -2.49 15.88 3.97
C SER A 183 -2.28 14.55 4.69
N VAL A 184 -2.50 13.42 4.00
CA VAL A 184 -2.25 12.09 4.58
C VAL A 184 -0.78 11.91 4.91
N ILE A 185 0.12 12.20 3.97
CA ILE A 185 1.57 12.05 4.16
C ILE A 185 2.06 12.98 5.26
N GLY A 186 1.65 14.26 5.23
CA GLY A 186 2.01 15.24 6.25
C GLY A 186 1.45 14.89 7.62
N GLY A 187 0.19 14.44 7.69
CA GLY A 187 -0.45 13.99 8.92
C GLY A 187 0.24 12.78 9.55
N ALA A 188 0.59 11.78 8.74
CA ALA A 188 1.36 10.62 9.17
C ALA A 188 2.74 11.06 9.69
N HIS A 189 3.45 11.93 8.98
CA HIS A 189 4.74 12.44 9.40
C HIS A 189 4.68 13.16 10.76
N LEU A 190 3.68 14.03 10.97
CA LEU A 190 3.47 14.72 12.25
C LEU A 190 3.17 13.73 13.38
N LEU A 191 2.34 12.72 13.11
CA LEU A 191 1.94 11.71 14.08
C LEU A 191 3.14 10.87 14.51
N ILE A 192 3.92 10.34 13.55
CA ILE A 192 5.12 9.54 13.82
C ILE A 192 6.12 10.35 14.62
N LYS A 193 6.45 11.56 14.17
CA LYS A 193 7.42 12.43 14.85
C LYS A 193 6.98 12.70 16.30
N SER A 194 5.72 13.02 16.52
CA SER A 194 5.20 13.28 17.87
C SER A 194 5.19 12.03 18.73
N ALA A 195 4.86 10.88 18.17
CA ALA A 195 4.84 9.60 18.89
C ALA A 195 6.24 9.17 19.33
N ILE A 196 7.27 9.42 18.50
CA ILE A 196 8.68 9.20 18.86
C ILE A 196 9.05 10.05 20.08
N PHE A 197 8.80 11.37 20.04
CA PHE A 197 9.12 12.26 21.17
C PHE A 197 8.40 11.86 22.46
N ILE A 198 7.11 11.51 22.36
CA ILE A 198 6.34 11.05 23.52
C ILE A 198 6.96 9.77 24.08
N ALA A 199 7.29 8.79 23.23
CA ALA A 199 7.90 7.54 23.67
C ALA A 199 9.26 7.75 24.36
N GLU A 200 10.09 8.68 23.86
CA GLU A 200 11.36 9.05 24.50
C GLU A 200 11.14 9.69 25.88
N GLU A 201 10.13 10.55 26.06
CA GLU A 201 9.77 11.13 27.36
C GLU A 201 9.35 10.05 28.38
N PHE A 202 8.78 8.93 27.91
CA PHE A 202 8.45 7.76 28.74
C PHE A 202 9.64 6.82 28.98
N GLY A 203 10.85 7.18 28.53
CA GLY A 203 12.06 6.37 28.71
C GLY A 203 12.12 5.13 27.82
N ILE A 204 11.32 5.06 26.76
CA ILE A 204 11.38 3.97 25.78
C ILE A 204 12.65 4.15 24.95
N SER A 205 13.45 3.08 24.81
CA SER A 205 14.71 3.16 24.05
C SER A 205 14.47 3.51 22.57
N GLN A 206 15.38 4.30 21.99
CA GLN A 206 15.34 4.66 20.57
C GLN A 206 15.30 3.45 19.65
N LEU A 207 15.93 2.35 20.05
CA LEU A 207 15.88 1.09 19.31
C LEU A 207 14.45 0.53 19.24
N VAL A 208 13.75 0.45 20.38
CA VAL A 208 12.36 -0.03 20.43
C VAL A 208 11.45 0.86 19.61
N ILE A 209 11.65 2.18 19.67
CA ILE A 209 10.91 3.15 18.85
C ILE A 209 11.17 2.93 17.36
N ALA A 210 12.43 2.74 16.95
CA ALA A 210 12.79 2.54 15.55
C ALA A 210 12.18 1.26 14.96
N ILE A 211 12.20 0.14 15.70
CA ILE A 211 11.67 -1.15 15.22
C ILE A 211 10.13 -1.21 15.25
N THR A 212 9.45 -0.36 16.02
CA THR A 212 7.98 -0.38 16.16
C THR A 212 7.31 0.82 15.50
N LEU A 213 7.55 2.03 16.01
CA LEU A 213 6.87 3.26 15.62
C LEU A 213 7.22 3.72 14.22
N VAL A 214 8.47 3.53 13.78
CA VAL A 214 8.89 3.92 12.43
C VAL A 214 8.36 2.92 11.41
N ALA A 215 8.48 1.62 11.69
CA ALA A 215 8.02 0.55 10.80
C ALA A 215 6.48 0.55 10.62
N ILE A 216 5.72 0.78 11.69
CA ILE A 216 4.26 0.98 11.60
C ILE A 216 3.96 2.35 10.98
N GLY A 217 4.80 3.33 11.29
CA GLY A 217 4.65 4.73 10.91
C GLY A 217 4.57 4.93 9.41
N THR A 218 5.51 4.33 8.66
CA THR A 218 5.57 4.48 7.20
C THR A 218 4.29 4.01 6.53
N SER A 219 3.62 2.98 7.06
CA SER A 219 2.36 2.43 6.53
C SER A 219 1.08 3.01 7.17
N LEU A 220 1.19 4.05 8.01
CA LEU A 220 0.03 4.80 8.51
C LEU A 220 -0.80 5.47 7.40
N PRO A 221 -0.21 6.05 6.34
CA PRO A 221 -0.96 6.55 5.18
C PRO A 221 -1.87 5.47 4.59
N GLU A 222 -1.32 4.30 4.29
CA GLU A 222 -2.02 3.15 3.72
C GLU A 222 -3.16 2.69 4.62
N LEU A 223 -2.88 2.59 5.92
CA LEU A 223 -3.86 2.19 6.92
C LEU A 223 -5.03 3.17 6.96
N ALA A 224 -4.74 4.47 7.07
CA ALA A 224 -5.76 5.51 7.16
C ALA A 224 -6.62 5.59 5.89
N ILE A 225 -5.99 5.54 4.72
CA ILE A 225 -6.69 5.56 3.43
C ILE A 225 -7.60 4.33 3.31
N SER A 226 -7.08 3.13 3.60
CA SER A 226 -7.81 1.88 3.40
C SER A 226 -8.96 1.72 4.38
N ILE A 227 -8.79 2.15 5.63
CA ILE A 227 -9.86 2.19 6.64
C ILE A 227 -10.96 3.17 6.23
N VAL A 228 -10.59 4.38 5.83
CA VAL A 228 -11.57 5.41 5.44
C VAL A 228 -12.30 5.00 4.16
N ALA A 229 -11.61 4.37 3.21
CA ALA A 229 -12.22 3.78 2.02
C ALA A 229 -13.21 2.67 2.37
N ALA A 230 -12.83 1.74 3.26
CA ALA A 230 -13.71 0.66 3.73
C ALA A 230 -14.95 1.21 4.42
N TYR A 231 -14.77 2.19 5.32
CA TYR A 231 -15.85 2.87 6.04
C TYR A 231 -16.84 3.57 5.10
N HIS A 232 -16.32 4.22 4.05
CA HIS A 232 -17.14 4.86 3.01
C HIS A 232 -17.67 3.91 1.93
N LYS A 233 -17.53 2.59 2.10
CA LYS A 233 -17.95 1.55 1.15
C LYS A 233 -17.26 1.62 -0.21
N GLU A 234 -16.09 2.24 -0.27
CA GLU A 234 -15.21 2.31 -1.42
C GLU A 234 -14.17 1.18 -1.37
N ALA A 235 -14.64 -0.07 -1.26
CA ALA A 235 -13.78 -1.24 -1.08
C ALA A 235 -12.73 -1.42 -2.19
N ASP A 236 -13.05 -1.01 -3.43
CA ASP A 236 -12.08 -0.99 -4.54
C ASP A 236 -10.88 -0.11 -4.25
N ILE A 237 -11.08 1.06 -3.64
CA ILE A 237 -9.98 1.97 -3.32
C ILE A 237 -9.15 1.36 -2.18
N SER A 238 -9.79 0.75 -1.18
CA SER A 238 -9.12 0.07 -0.06
C SER A 238 -8.24 -1.08 -0.54
N VAL A 239 -8.82 -2.05 -1.27
CA VAL A 239 -8.09 -3.20 -1.79
C VAL A 239 -7.06 -2.79 -2.85
N GLY A 240 -7.41 -1.81 -3.69
CA GLY A 240 -6.51 -1.27 -4.70
C GLY A 240 -5.29 -0.58 -4.12
N ASN A 241 -5.48 0.19 -3.06
CA ASN A 241 -4.39 0.84 -2.35
C ASN A 241 -3.40 -0.21 -1.85
N VAL A 242 -3.86 -1.23 -1.12
CA VAL A 242 -2.97 -2.29 -0.59
C VAL A 242 -2.25 -3.06 -1.70
N ILE A 243 -2.98 -3.56 -2.70
CA ILE A 243 -2.34 -4.36 -3.76
C ILE A 243 -1.38 -3.50 -4.58
N GLY A 244 -1.79 -2.29 -4.93
CA GLY A 244 -0.95 -1.33 -5.64
C GLY A 244 0.31 -1.00 -4.85
N SER A 245 0.19 -0.65 -3.58
CA SER A 245 1.32 -0.30 -2.71
C SER A 245 2.30 -1.45 -2.61
N ASN A 246 1.84 -2.69 -2.51
CA ASN A 246 2.72 -3.86 -2.50
C ASN A 246 3.48 -4.04 -3.81
N ILE A 247 2.82 -3.81 -4.96
CA ILE A 247 3.47 -3.84 -6.28
C ILE A 247 4.50 -2.70 -6.40
N PHE A 248 4.18 -1.48 -5.96
CA PHE A 248 5.11 -0.35 -5.94
C PHE A 248 6.29 -0.59 -5.01
N ASN A 249 6.06 -1.09 -3.80
CA ASN A 249 7.09 -1.39 -2.83
C ASN A 249 8.15 -2.34 -3.41
N ILE A 250 7.70 -3.39 -4.10
CA ILE A 250 8.60 -4.37 -4.69
C ILE A 250 9.21 -3.86 -5.99
N PHE A 251 8.42 -3.46 -6.99
CA PHE A 251 8.99 -3.12 -8.30
C PHE A 251 9.67 -1.75 -8.32
N PHE A 252 9.07 -0.74 -7.70
CA PHE A 252 9.62 0.60 -7.71
C PHE A 252 10.65 0.81 -6.60
N ILE A 253 10.30 0.55 -5.34
CA ILE A 253 11.15 0.96 -4.22
C ILE A 253 12.38 0.06 -4.09
N ILE A 254 12.23 -1.27 -4.08
CA ILE A 254 13.40 -2.17 -4.11
C ILE A 254 14.19 -1.96 -5.39
N GLY A 255 13.53 -1.81 -6.54
CA GLY A 255 14.19 -1.55 -7.82
C GLY A 255 15.09 -0.31 -7.77
N ALA A 256 14.55 0.81 -7.26
CA ALA A 256 15.28 2.06 -7.10
C ALA A 256 16.40 1.95 -6.05
N ALA A 257 16.13 1.32 -4.90
CA ALA A 257 17.13 1.10 -3.86
C ALA A 257 18.31 0.27 -4.39
N ALA A 258 18.06 -0.86 -5.05
CA ALA A 258 19.10 -1.71 -5.62
C ALA A 258 19.92 -1.00 -6.72
N LEU A 259 19.33 -0.05 -7.46
CA LEU A 259 20.07 0.81 -8.40
C LEU A 259 21.02 1.79 -7.68
N ILE A 260 20.57 2.41 -6.59
CA ILE A 260 21.40 3.31 -5.78
C ILE A 260 22.59 2.52 -5.23
N ASN A 261 22.31 1.46 -4.48
CA ASN A 261 23.32 0.56 -3.92
C ASN A 261 22.83 -0.89 -3.97
N PRO A 262 23.61 -1.85 -4.50
CA PRO A 262 23.27 -3.27 -4.41
C PRO A 262 22.91 -3.66 -2.97
N LEU A 263 21.80 -4.36 -2.79
CA LEU A 263 21.31 -4.71 -1.46
C LEU A 263 21.86 -6.06 -1.04
N SER A 264 22.52 -6.12 0.10
CA SER A 264 22.89 -7.39 0.75
C SER A 264 21.67 -7.94 1.48
N VAL A 265 21.37 -9.23 1.30
CA VAL A 265 20.26 -9.90 1.97
C VAL A 265 20.82 -10.83 3.04
N GLU A 266 20.45 -10.62 4.30
CA GLU A 266 20.83 -11.54 5.35
C GLU A 266 20.14 -12.90 5.19
N LYS A 267 20.85 -13.98 5.53
CA LYS A 267 20.30 -15.35 5.51
C LYS A 267 19.05 -15.48 6.37
N GLY A 268 18.99 -14.75 7.49
CA GLY A 268 17.79 -14.67 8.31
C GLY A 268 16.61 -14.22 7.45
N ILE A 269 16.72 -13.03 6.84
CA ILE A 269 15.66 -12.42 6.02
C ILE A 269 15.13 -13.41 4.97
N LEU A 270 16.05 -14.12 4.30
CA LEU A 270 15.72 -15.12 3.29
C LEU A 270 14.92 -16.32 3.84
N LEU A 271 15.24 -16.78 5.05
CA LEU A 271 14.67 -17.99 5.63
C LEU A 271 13.38 -17.75 6.43
N PHE A 272 13.07 -16.50 6.80
CA PHE A 272 11.90 -16.19 7.63
C PHE A 272 10.94 -15.19 6.96
N GLU A 273 11.38 -13.95 6.72
CA GLU A 273 10.52 -12.87 6.23
C GLU A 273 10.00 -13.15 4.82
N PHE A 274 10.85 -13.64 3.91
CA PHE A 274 10.41 -13.99 2.56
C PHE A 274 9.38 -15.14 2.52
N PRO A 275 9.57 -16.27 3.23
CA PRO A 275 8.53 -17.28 3.37
C PRO A 275 7.23 -16.74 3.96
N VAL A 276 7.29 -15.91 5.01
CA VAL A 276 6.11 -15.28 5.60
C VAL A 276 5.41 -14.38 4.58
N LEU A 277 6.16 -13.57 3.84
CA LEU A 277 5.65 -12.72 2.77
C LEU A 277 4.91 -13.53 1.69
N LEU A 278 5.47 -14.66 1.25
CA LEU A 278 4.82 -15.58 0.33
C LEU A 278 3.51 -16.12 0.92
N VAL A 279 3.51 -16.56 2.18
CA VAL A 279 2.31 -17.04 2.86
C VAL A 279 1.21 -15.98 2.85
N PHE A 280 1.51 -14.74 3.26
CA PHE A 280 0.54 -13.63 3.21
C PHE A 280 0.05 -13.36 1.78
N GLY A 281 0.95 -13.33 0.79
CA GLY A 281 0.60 -13.11 -0.61
C GLY A 281 -0.32 -14.18 -1.18
N PHE A 282 0.01 -15.46 -0.99
CA PHE A 282 -0.79 -16.58 -1.47
C PHE A 282 -2.12 -16.74 -0.72
N LEU A 283 -2.13 -16.44 0.58
CA LEU A 283 -3.33 -16.54 1.42
C LEU A 283 -4.46 -15.60 0.96
N LEU A 284 -4.12 -14.47 0.35
CA LEU A 284 -5.13 -13.57 -0.20
C LEU A 284 -5.94 -14.20 -1.35
N PHE A 285 -5.39 -15.16 -2.08
CA PHE A 285 -6.09 -15.80 -3.20
C PHE A 285 -7.37 -16.54 -2.76
N PRO A 286 -7.34 -17.52 -1.84
CA PRO A 286 -8.56 -18.16 -1.35
C PRO A 286 -9.48 -17.20 -0.59
N ILE A 287 -8.93 -16.25 0.18
CA ILE A 287 -9.73 -15.26 0.93
C ILE A 287 -10.56 -14.42 -0.05
N MET A 288 -9.93 -13.78 -1.02
CA MET A 288 -10.61 -12.91 -1.99
C MET A 288 -11.53 -13.69 -2.94
N LYS A 289 -11.17 -14.92 -3.30
CA LYS A 289 -11.98 -15.77 -4.19
C LYS A 289 -13.27 -16.25 -3.54
N THR A 290 -13.27 -16.43 -2.22
CA THR A 290 -14.43 -16.92 -1.49
C THR A 290 -15.51 -15.83 -1.42
N LYS A 291 -16.62 -16.03 -2.14
CA LYS A 291 -17.74 -15.06 -2.25
C LYS A 291 -17.36 -13.68 -2.79
N LEU A 292 -16.16 -13.52 -3.36
CA LEU A 292 -15.67 -12.24 -3.92
C LEU A 292 -15.69 -11.11 -2.88
N GLU A 293 -15.33 -11.43 -1.64
CA GLU A 293 -15.39 -10.49 -0.51
C GLU A 293 -14.42 -10.94 0.57
N ILE A 294 -13.70 -9.99 1.17
CA ILE A 294 -12.94 -10.21 2.40
C ILE A 294 -13.88 -9.91 3.58
N LYS A 295 -14.30 -10.96 4.29
CA LYS A 295 -15.21 -10.87 5.42
C LYS A 295 -14.49 -10.41 6.68
N ARG A 296 -15.26 -9.94 7.66
CA ARG A 296 -14.75 -9.57 9.00
C ARG A 296 -13.92 -10.66 9.66
N ILE A 297 -14.37 -11.92 9.57
CA ILE A 297 -13.64 -13.06 10.18
C ILE A 297 -12.30 -13.31 9.50
N GLU A 298 -12.22 -13.15 8.17
CA GLU A 298 -10.97 -13.24 7.42
C GLU A 298 -10.06 -12.05 7.75
N GLY A 299 -10.63 -10.87 8.01
CA GLY A 299 -9.92 -9.71 8.53
C GLY A 299 -9.30 -9.93 9.91
N VAL A 300 -10.06 -10.51 10.84
CA VAL A 300 -9.55 -10.92 12.17
C VAL A 300 -8.42 -11.94 12.00
N PHE A 301 -8.61 -12.93 11.13
CA PHE A 301 -7.59 -13.96 10.86
C PHE A 301 -6.28 -13.36 10.31
N LEU A 302 -6.36 -12.47 9.32
CA LEU A 302 -5.19 -11.75 8.77
C LEU A 302 -4.47 -10.94 9.85
N LEU A 303 -5.23 -10.24 10.71
CA LEU A 303 -4.66 -9.46 11.80
C LEU A 303 -4.00 -10.35 12.85
N THR A 304 -4.61 -11.49 13.19
CA THR A 304 -4.02 -12.49 14.10
C THR A 304 -2.71 -13.03 13.55
N LEU A 305 -2.64 -13.36 12.26
CA LEU A 305 -1.40 -13.79 11.62
C LEU A 305 -0.34 -12.70 11.64
N TYR A 306 -0.73 -11.44 11.45
CA TYR A 306 0.21 -10.31 11.53
C TYR A 306 0.77 -10.13 12.95
N VAL A 307 -0.08 -10.20 13.97
CA VAL A 307 0.35 -10.14 15.36
C VAL A 307 1.26 -11.32 15.70
N LEU A 308 0.93 -12.53 15.23
CA LEU A 308 1.79 -13.70 15.40
C LEU A 308 3.15 -13.49 14.72
N PHE A 309 3.18 -12.94 13.50
CA PHE A 309 4.42 -12.58 12.82
C PHE A 309 5.26 -11.60 13.65
N LEU A 310 4.67 -10.55 14.21
CA LEU A 310 5.39 -9.59 15.06
C LEU A 310 5.93 -10.24 16.34
N ILE A 311 5.17 -11.13 16.98
CA ILE A 311 5.60 -11.88 18.15
C ILE A 311 6.79 -12.78 17.79
N LEU A 312 6.68 -13.54 16.69
CA LEU A 312 7.77 -14.41 16.25
C LEU A 312 9.02 -13.61 15.87
N LEU A 313 8.85 -12.47 15.21
CA LEU A 313 9.95 -11.58 14.89
C LEU A 313 10.66 -11.08 16.15
N TYR A 314 9.92 -10.69 17.19
CA TYR A 314 10.50 -10.18 18.43
C TYR A 314 11.21 -11.24 19.30
N PHE A 315 10.71 -12.47 19.31
CA PHE A 315 11.27 -13.53 20.18
C PHE A 315 12.37 -14.36 19.51
N PHE A 316 12.35 -14.48 18.18
CA PHE A 316 13.28 -15.34 17.44
C PHE A 316 14.34 -14.55 16.64
N ARG A 317 14.35 -13.21 16.74
CA ARG A 317 15.38 -12.31 16.21
C ARG A 317 15.72 -11.19 17.18
#